data_AF-A0A7Z9ICU3-F1
#
_entry.id   AF-A0A7Z9ICU3-F1
#
_cell.length_a   1.000
_cell.length_b   1.000
_cell.length_c   1.000
_cell.angle_alpha   90.00
_cell.angle_beta   90.00
_cell.angle_gamma   90.00
#
_symmetry.space_group_name_H-M   'P 1'
#
loop_
_entity.id
_entity.type
_entity.pdbx_description
1 polymer ?
#
loop_
_entity_poly.entity_id
_entity_poly.type
_entity_poly.pdbx_seq_one_letter_code
_entity_poly.pdbx_strand_id
1 'polypeptide(L)'
;KLLGSPNPAERYWALVGMRVDFPDDSALHVLAAGNLTDNTAAVRIEAASLLAETSDQYRDRALQILAGDTALDDWWSALRACRAIELLGPKAKSLLPQMKELYAKHRKQSGDQSFFLAFSSGAFLEQFGAETIPWDFTPGAGGFSVDPEKKKAAADDETGFTTIFNGKTLDQWDHRKGAWTVVDGAISCTGLEMTRNWIIWRGGKPSDFVLRLDFKYEAGNSGVQVRSDDQGDHQVYGYQVEVAAQKVMGLWHHSLLGAKSPDRKVRHLMATAGQEVTISSDGEKKVVQVATKEEIVAHCRQKGWNTLEIIAEGNTLTQKINGVVFSKVSDDDKRMSRREGVIALQDHGKGCQVAFRNIRIKEF
;
A
#
# COMPACT_ATOMS: atom_id res chain seq x y z
N LYS A 1 -30.67 -4.41 9.77
CA LYS A 1 -30.18 -3.01 9.78
C LYS A 1 -28.72 -2.92 9.31
N LEU A 2 -27.77 -3.63 9.94
CA LEU A 2 -26.35 -3.55 9.57
C LEU A 2 -26.04 -4.01 8.13
N LEU A 3 -26.71 -5.06 7.64
CA LEU A 3 -26.59 -5.53 6.25
C LEU A 3 -26.97 -4.50 5.17
N GLY A 4 -27.67 -3.42 5.54
CA GLY A 4 -28.00 -2.31 4.63
C GLY A 4 -27.17 -1.06 4.91
N SER A 5 -26.13 -1.15 5.75
CA SER A 5 -25.30 0.00 6.10
C SER A 5 -24.51 0.49 4.88
N PRO A 6 -24.29 1.82 4.73
CA PRO A 6 -23.36 2.32 3.73
C PRO A 6 -21.90 1.89 4.02
N ASN A 7 -21.58 1.52 5.25
CA ASN A 7 -20.24 1.08 5.65
C ASN A 7 -20.03 -0.43 5.34
N PRO A 8 -19.11 -0.80 4.44
CA PRO A 8 -18.86 -2.20 4.09
C PRO A 8 -18.33 -3.03 5.26
N ALA A 9 -17.61 -2.42 6.21
CA ALA A 9 -17.13 -3.14 7.38
C ALA A 9 -18.28 -3.60 8.29
N GLU A 10 -19.31 -2.77 8.44
CA GLU A 10 -20.52 -3.14 9.21
C GLU A 10 -21.29 -4.27 8.52
N ARG A 11 -21.40 -4.24 7.19
CA ARG A 11 -22.04 -5.32 6.42
C ARG A 11 -21.25 -6.63 6.55
N TYR A 12 -19.93 -6.55 6.41
CA TYR A 12 -19.03 -7.70 6.56
C TYR A 12 -19.16 -8.35 7.94
N TRP A 13 -18.99 -7.57 9.01
CA TRP A 13 -19.08 -8.09 10.37
C TRP A 13 -20.48 -8.58 10.74
N ALA A 14 -21.53 -8.01 10.17
CA ALA A 14 -22.88 -8.54 10.32
C ALA A 14 -23.01 -9.95 9.73
N LEU A 15 -22.46 -10.20 8.53
CA LEU A 15 -22.47 -11.53 7.91
C LEU A 15 -21.65 -12.55 8.72
N VAL A 16 -20.50 -12.14 9.24
CA VAL A 16 -19.69 -12.98 10.14
C VAL A 16 -20.47 -13.34 11.41
N GLY A 17 -21.12 -12.37 12.04
CA GLY A 17 -21.96 -12.61 13.22
C GLY A 17 -23.12 -13.56 12.92
N MET A 18 -23.78 -13.41 11.76
CA MET A 18 -24.83 -14.32 11.33
C MET A 18 -24.34 -15.76 11.16
N ARG A 19 -23.15 -15.96 10.59
CA ARG A 19 -22.56 -17.31 10.45
C ARG A 19 -22.35 -17.98 11.80
N VAL A 20 -21.85 -17.24 12.78
CA VAL A 20 -21.45 -17.79 14.08
C VAL A 20 -22.68 -18.03 14.97
N ASP A 21 -23.56 -17.04 15.08
CA ASP A 21 -24.63 -17.06 16.07
C ASP A 21 -25.95 -17.62 15.51
N PHE A 22 -26.17 -17.55 14.18
CA PHE A 22 -27.44 -17.89 13.54
C PHE A 22 -27.29 -18.64 12.21
N PRO A 23 -26.49 -19.73 12.15
CA PRO A 23 -26.18 -20.40 10.89
C PRO A 23 -27.42 -20.93 10.16
N ASP A 24 -28.42 -21.44 10.88
CA ASP A 24 -29.58 -22.13 10.31
C ASP A 24 -30.85 -21.26 10.18
N ASP A 25 -30.76 -19.95 10.46
CA ASP A 25 -31.92 -19.06 10.40
C ASP A 25 -32.27 -18.68 8.95
N SER A 26 -33.36 -19.27 8.44
CA SER A 26 -33.80 -19.06 7.06
C SER A 26 -34.24 -17.62 6.75
N ALA A 27 -34.75 -16.88 7.74
CA ALA A 27 -35.11 -15.47 7.53
C ALA A 27 -33.84 -14.61 7.38
N LEU A 28 -32.79 -14.94 8.14
CA LEU A 28 -31.49 -14.32 8.01
C LEU A 28 -30.78 -14.70 6.70
N HIS A 29 -30.98 -15.91 6.16
CA HIS A 29 -30.48 -16.26 4.83
C HIS A 29 -31.06 -15.37 3.73
N VAL A 30 -32.35 -15.04 3.79
CA VAL A 30 -32.99 -14.11 2.83
C VAL A 30 -32.31 -12.74 2.88
N LEU A 31 -31.97 -12.25 4.07
CA LEU A 31 -31.28 -10.97 4.24
C LEU A 31 -29.82 -11.03 3.76
N ALA A 32 -29.10 -12.11 4.06
CA ALA A 32 -27.74 -12.34 3.57
C ALA A 32 -27.71 -12.43 2.04
N ALA A 33 -28.73 -13.03 1.41
CA ALA A 33 -28.84 -13.16 -0.04
C ALA A 33 -28.84 -11.80 -0.76
N GLY A 34 -29.36 -10.75 -0.12
CA GLY A 34 -29.28 -9.38 -0.64
C GLY A 34 -27.85 -8.84 -0.80
N ASN A 35 -26.86 -9.44 -0.13
CA ASN A 35 -25.45 -9.06 -0.21
C ASN A 35 -24.65 -9.90 -1.23
N LEU A 36 -25.28 -10.85 -1.93
CA LEU A 36 -24.64 -11.58 -3.04
C LEU A 36 -24.30 -10.69 -4.24
N THR A 37 -24.88 -9.50 -4.30
CA THR A 37 -24.60 -8.47 -5.32
C THR A 37 -23.88 -7.26 -4.74
N ASP A 38 -23.28 -7.37 -3.55
CA ASP A 38 -22.55 -6.27 -2.93
C ASP A 38 -21.39 -5.81 -3.81
N ASN A 39 -21.16 -4.50 -3.88
CA ASN A 39 -20.08 -3.91 -4.69
C ASN A 39 -18.69 -4.13 -4.07
N THR A 40 -18.62 -4.48 -2.79
CA THR A 40 -17.40 -4.78 -2.06
C THR A 40 -17.16 -6.29 -2.05
N ALA A 41 -16.10 -6.74 -2.70
CA ALA A 41 -15.80 -8.17 -2.87
C ALA A 41 -15.76 -8.93 -1.54
N ALA A 42 -15.14 -8.37 -0.49
CA ALA A 42 -15.08 -9.01 0.83
C ALA A 42 -16.48 -9.27 1.42
N VAL A 43 -17.43 -8.34 1.28
CA VAL A 43 -18.81 -8.49 1.76
C VAL A 43 -19.54 -9.55 0.93
N ARG A 44 -19.41 -9.46 -0.40
CA ARG A 44 -20.03 -10.40 -1.34
C ARG A 44 -19.55 -11.84 -1.14
N ILE A 45 -18.25 -12.04 -0.98
CA ILE A 45 -17.62 -13.34 -0.74
C ILE A 45 -18.06 -13.90 0.62
N GLU A 46 -18.15 -13.08 1.67
CA GLU A 46 -18.62 -13.54 2.98
C GLU A 46 -20.08 -13.98 2.93
N ALA A 47 -20.94 -13.20 2.26
CA ALA A 47 -22.35 -13.56 2.05
C ALA A 47 -22.49 -14.86 1.26
N ALA A 48 -21.72 -15.00 0.19
CA ALA A 48 -21.72 -16.21 -0.63
C ALA A 48 -21.19 -17.43 0.17
N SER A 49 -20.10 -17.26 0.91
CA SER A 49 -19.55 -18.34 1.72
C SER A 49 -20.52 -18.79 2.83
N LEU A 50 -21.22 -17.86 3.47
CA LEU A 50 -22.26 -18.16 4.47
C LEU A 50 -23.38 -18.98 3.83
N LEU A 51 -23.96 -18.48 2.73
CA LEU A 51 -25.12 -19.10 2.09
C LEU A 51 -24.78 -20.44 1.44
N ALA A 52 -23.59 -20.58 0.87
CA ALA A 52 -23.11 -21.84 0.33
C ALA A 52 -22.92 -22.90 1.43
N GLU A 53 -22.59 -22.47 2.64
CA GLU A 53 -22.45 -23.36 3.78
C GLU A 53 -23.81 -23.73 4.37
N THR A 54 -24.68 -22.76 4.62
CA THR A 54 -25.82 -22.98 5.53
C THR A 54 -27.19 -23.03 4.85
N SER A 55 -27.30 -22.71 3.56
CA SER A 55 -28.59 -22.60 2.89
C SER A 55 -28.68 -23.39 1.59
N ASP A 56 -29.48 -24.46 1.58
CA ASP A 56 -29.73 -25.25 0.35
C ASP A 56 -30.39 -24.42 -0.75
N GLN A 57 -31.27 -23.49 -0.38
CA GLN A 57 -31.97 -22.61 -1.32
C GLN A 57 -31.01 -21.70 -2.10
N TYR A 58 -29.97 -21.18 -1.44
CA TYR A 58 -29.07 -20.17 -2.03
C TYR A 58 -27.70 -20.75 -2.45
N ARG A 59 -27.43 -22.02 -2.14
CA ARG A 59 -26.12 -22.66 -2.33
C ARG A 59 -25.58 -22.53 -3.75
N ASP A 60 -26.36 -22.94 -4.74
CA ASP A 60 -25.89 -22.94 -6.13
C ASP A 60 -25.56 -21.53 -6.61
N ARG A 61 -26.38 -20.55 -6.25
CA ARG A 61 -26.14 -19.15 -6.59
C ARG A 61 -24.89 -18.61 -5.90
N ALA A 62 -24.71 -18.94 -4.64
CA ALA A 62 -23.55 -18.53 -3.86
C ALA A 62 -22.25 -19.15 -4.40
N LEU A 63 -22.27 -20.44 -4.77
CA LEU A 63 -21.14 -21.11 -5.42
C LEU A 63 -20.76 -20.48 -6.76
N GLN A 64 -21.74 -20.06 -7.57
CA GLN A 64 -21.47 -19.32 -8.81
C GLN A 64 -20.74 -17.99 -8.55
N ILE A 65 -21.14 -17.26 -7.50
CA ILE A 65 -20.49 -16.00 -7.12
C ILE A 65 -19.06 -16.26 -6.65
N LEU A 66 -18.84 -17.24 -5.77
CA LEU A 66 -17.49 -17.61 -5.32
C LEU A 66 -16.60 -18.02 -6.49
N ALA A 67 -17.12 -18.85 -7.41
CA ALA A 67 -16.39 -19.28 -8.60
C ALA A 67 -15.98 -18.08 -9.48
N GLY A 68 -16.92 -17.16 -9.74
CA GLY A 68 -16.61 -15.95 -10.50
C GLY A 68 -15.58 -15.06 -9.80
N ASP A 69 -15.67 -14.93 -8.48
CA ASP A 69 -14.77 -14.09 -7.69
C ASP A 69 -13.34 -14.65 -7.60
N THR A 70 -13.11 -15.94 -7.92
CA THR A 70 -11.74 -16.48 -8.05
C THR A 70 -10.94 -15.86 -9.20
N ALA A 71 -11.59 -15.15 -10.12
CA ALA A 71 -10.97 -14.50 -11.27
C ALA A 71 -10.80 -12.98 -11.12
N LEU A 72 -11.02 -12.42 -9.93
CA LEU A 72 -10.84 -10.98 -9.69
C LEU A 72 -9.37 -10.54 -9.86
N ASP A 73 -9.18 -9.33 -10.39
CA ASP A 73 -7.85 -8.70 -10.52
C ASP A 73 -7.20 -8.43 -9.15
N ASP A 74 -8.01 -8.12 -8.13
CA ASP A 74 -7.54 -8.07 -6.74
C ASP A 74 -7.32 -9.49 -6.22
N TRP A 75 -6.06 -9.92 -6.24
CA TRP A 75 -5.70 -11.30 -5.92
C TRP A 75 -6.01 -11.70 -4.46
N TRP A 76 -6.10 -10.73 -3.53
CA TRP A 76 -6.53 -10.99 -2.16
C TRP A 76 -8.00 -11.41 -2.09
N SER A 77 -8.88 -10.72 -2.84
CA SER A 77 -10.28 -11.11 -2.96
C SER A 77 -10.43 -12.44 -3.71
N ALA A 78 -9.67 -12.65 -4.78
CA ALA A 78 -9.65 -13.92 -5.50
C ALA A 78 -9.22 -15.09 -4.60
N LEU A 79 -8.19 -14.89 -3.77
CA LEU A 79 -7.75 -15.88 -2.79
C LEU A 79 -8.81 -16.14 -1.72
N ARG A 80 -9.49 -15.10 -1.22
CA ARG A 80 -10.60 -15.27 -0.26
C ARG A 80 -11.73 -16.12 -0.85
N ALA A 81 -12.10 -15.89 -2.11
CA ALA A 81 -13.10 -16.70 -2.79
C ALA A 81 -12.63 -18.15 -2.98
N CYS A 82 -11.39 -18.36 -3.42
CA CYS A 82 -10.79 -19.69 -3.56
C CYS A 82 -10.76 -20.45 -2.23
N ARG A 83 -10.34 -19.77 -1.14
CA ARG A 83 -10.31 -20.35 0.20
C ARG A 83 -11.70 -20.66 0.74
N ALA A 84 -12.69 -19.82 0.44
CA ALA A 84 -14.08 -20.11 0.80
C ALA A 84 -14.58 -21.38 0.11
N ILE A 85 -14.26 -21.59 -1.18
CA ILE A 85 -14.58 -22.83 -1.90
C ILE A 85 -13.87 -24.04 -1.26
N GLU A 86 -12.58 -23.89 -0.94
CA GLU A 86 -11.80 -24.94 -0.26
C GLU A 86 -12.44 -25.38 1.05
N LEU A 87 -12.83 -24.43 1.90
CA LEU A 87 -13.41 -24.69 3.22
C LEU A 87 -14.82 -25.28 3.16
N LEU A 88 -15.58 -25.01 2.10
CA LEU A 88 -16.91 -25.60 1.89
C LEU A 88 -16.83 -27.12 1.62
N GLY A 89 -15.68 -27.62 1.16
CA GLY A 89 -15.43 -29.04 0.94
C GLY A 89 -16.52 -29.71 0.09
N PRO A 90 -17.17 -30.80 0.58
CA PRO A 90 -18.22 -31.50 -0.16
C PRO A 90 -19.37 -30.62 -0.66
N LYS A 91 -19.68 -29.52 0.06
CA LYS A 91 -20.75 -28.59 -0.33
C LYS A 91 -20.43 -27.83 -1.62
N ALA A 92 -19.15 -27.69 -1.96
CA ALA A 92 -18.69 -27.03 -3.18
C ALA A 92 -18.23 -28.01 -4.27
N LYS A 93 -18.56 -29.31 -4.16
CA LYS A 93 -18.14 -30.35 -5.13
C LYS A 93 -18.49 -30.02 -6.59
N SER A 94 -19.56 -29.27 -6.84
CA SER A 94 -19.94 -28.82 -8.19
C SER A 94 -18.90 -27.91 -8.86
N LEU A 95 -18.00 -27.30 -8.08
CA LEU A 95 -16.93 -26.41 -8.56
C LEU A 95 -15.61 -27.16 -8.85
N LEU A 96 -15.61 -28.49 -8.81
CA LEU A 96 -14.42 -29.30 -9.10
C LEU A 96 -13.78 -28.97 -10.47
N PRO A 97 -14.53 -28.79 -11.57
CA PRO A 97 -13.94 -28.40 -12.86
C PRO A 97 -13.22 -27.04 -12.81
N GLN A 98 -13.83 -26.04 -12.18
CA GLN A 98 -13.28 -24.69 -12.05
C GLN A 98 -12.03 -24.68 -11.18
N MET A 99 -12.03 -25.42 -10.07
CA MET A 99 -10.87 -25.52 -9.19
C MET A 99 -9.71 -26.28 -9.86
N LYS A 100 -10.00 -27.26 -10.73
CA LYS A 100 -8.97 -27.89 -11.59
C LYS A 100 -8.34 -26.91 -12.56
N GLU A 101 -9.15 -26.08 -13.21
CA GLU A 101 -8.66 -25.06 -14.15
C GLU A 101 -7.82 -24.01 -13.42
N LEU A 102 -8.31 -23.51 -12.29
CA LEU A 102 -7.58 -22.54 -11.45
C LEU A 102 -6.24 -23.11 -10.97
N TYR A 103 -6.23 -24.36 -10.48
CA TYR A 103 -5.02 -25.06 -10.09
C TYR A 103 -4.04 -25.17 -11.26
N ALA A 104 -4.49 -25.70 -12.41
CA ALA A 104 -3.64 -25.91 -13.58
C ALA A 104 -3.04 -24.59 -14.11
N LYS A 105 -3.84 -23.52 -14.11
CA LYS A 105 -3.43 -22.18 -14.51
C LYS A 105 -2.30 -21.66 -13.62
N HIS A 106 -2.43 -21.78 -12.31
CA HIS A 106 -1.53 -21.12 -11.36
C HIS A 106 -0.36 -21.98 -10.87
N ARG A 107 -0.48 -23.32 -10.86
CA ARG A 107 0.51 -24.23 -10.25
C ARG A 107 1.93 -24.11 -10.80
N LYS A 108 2.07 -23.72 -12.06
CA LYS A 108 3.36 -23.57 -12.77
C LYS A 108 3.82 -22.11 -12.87
N GLN A 109 3.02 -21.16 -12.40
CA GLN A 109 3.35 -19.74 -12.46
C GLN A 109 4.08 -19.32 -11.18
N SER A 110 5.05 -18.43 -11.32
CA SER A 110 5.74 -17.81 -10.19
C SER A 110 4.88 -16.74 -9.52
N GLY A 111 5.21 -16.41 -8.26
CA GLY A 111 4.61 -15.32 -7.50
C GLY A 111 3.52 -15.74 -6.51
N ASP A 112 3.37 -14.96 -5.45
CA ASP A 112 2.50 -15.23 -4.30
C ASP A 112 1.05 -15.52 -4.69
N GLN A 113 0.48 -14.71 -5.59
CA GLN A 113 -0.88 -14.92 -6.08
C GLN A 113 -1.04 -16.34 -6.65
N SER A 114 -0.14 -16.74 -7.56
CA SER A 114 -0.21 -18.05 -8.20
C SER A 114 0.07 -19.17 -7.22
N PHE A 115 1.01 -18.97 -6.28
CA PHE A 115 1.25 -19.92 -5.21
C PHE A 115 -0.01 -20.14 -4.35
N PHE A 116 -0.59 -19.09 -3.76
CA PHE A 116 -1.72 -19.24 -2.85
C PHE A 116 -3.00 -19.71 -3.54
N LEU A 117 -3.26 -19.27 -4.77
CA LEU A 117 -4.40 -19.76 -5.56
C LEU A 117 -4.23 -21.24 -5.94
N ALA A 118 -3.03 -21.67 -6.31
CA ALA A 118 -2.75 -23.08 -6.59
C ALA A 118 -2.69 -23.94 -5.32
N PHE A 119 -2.24 -23.38 -4.20
CA PHE A 119 -2.22 -24.06 -2.92
C PHE A 119 -3.65 -24.35 -2.45
N SER A 120 -4.51 -23.33 -2.40
CA SER A 120 -5.89 -23.47 -1.95
C SER A 120 -6.73 -24.33 -2.90
N SER A 121 -6.57 -24.14 -4.22
CA SER A 121 -7.26 -24.99 -5.20
C SER A 121 -6.72 -26.43 -5.17
N GLY A 122 -5.43 -26.65 -4.99
CA GLY A 122 -4.83 -27.98 -4.79
C GLY A 122 -5.37 -28.69 -3.55
N ALA A 123 -5.42 -28.00 -2.41
CA ALA A 123 -5.97 -28.55 -1.17
C ALA A 123 -7.45 -28.95 -1.32
N PHE A 124 -8.25 -28.16 -2.05
CA PHE A 124 -9.62 -28.54 -2.39
C PHE A 124 -9.66 -29.79 -3.26
N LEU A 125 -8.81 -29.88 -4.29
CA LEU A 125 -8.73 -31.04 -5.19
C LEU A 125 -8.33 -32.33 -4.46
N GLU A 126 -7.40 -32.24 -3.52
CA GLU A 126 -6.94 -33.35 -2.67
C GLU A 126 -8.08 -33.94 -1.82
N GLN A 127 -9.00 -33.11 -1.32
CA GLN A 127 -10.20 -33.57 -0.60
C GLN A 127 -11.07 -34.52 -1.43
N PHE A 128 -10.97 -34.46 -2.77
CA PHE A 128 -11.69 -35.33 -3.71
C PHE A 128 -10.78 -36.37 -4.39
N GLY A 129 -9.58 -36.59 -3.87
CA GLY A 129 -8.65 -37.61 -4.36
C GLY A 129 -8.05 -37.31 -5.73
N ALA A 130 -8.03 -36.05 -6.16
CA ALA A 130 -7.35 -35.66 -7.38
C ALA A 130 -5.83 -35.61 -7.14
N GLU A 131 -5.05 -36.00 -8.16
CA GLU A 131 -3.60 -35.89 -8.11
C GLU A 131 -3.14 -34.43 -8.19
N THR A 132 -2.45 -33.97 -7.16
CA THR A 132 -1.75 -32.68 -7.11
C THR A 132 -0.24 -32.91 -7.06
N ILE A 133 0.53 -31.86 -7.32
CA ILE A 133 1.99 -31.91 -7.25
C ILE A 133 2.38 -31.36 -5.88
N PRO A 134 2.99 -32.18 -5.00
CA PRO A 134 3.42 -31.73 -3.68
C PRO A 134 4.25 -30.45 -3.75
N TRP A 135 4.03 -29.57 -2.78
CA TRP A 135 4.87 -28.41 -2.60
C TRP A 135 6.17 -28.82 -1.92
N ASP A 136 7.30 -28.42 -2.48
CA ASP A 136 8.59 -28.61 -1.83
C ASP A 136 8.89 -27.42 -0.93
N PHE A 137 8.69 -27.62 0.37
CA PHE A 137 9.00 -26.63 1.41
C PHE A 137 10.40 -26.80 2.00
N THR A 138 11.24 -27.67 1.44
CA THR A 138 12.60 -27.84 1.98
C THR A 138 13.43 -26.57 1.76
N PRO A 139 14.29 -26.19 2.73
CA PRO A 139 15.17 -25.04 2.58
C PRO A 139 16.01 -25.16 1.30
N GLY A 140 15.84 -24.23 0.36
CA GLY A 140 16.57 -24.21 -0.90
C GLY A 140 15.89 -24.91 -2.09
N ALA A 141 14.75 -25.59 -1.90
CA ALA A 141 14.03 -26.23 -3.00
C ALA A 141 13.03 -25.32 -3.74
N GLY A 142 13.16 -24.00 -3.58
CA GLY A 142 12.27 -23.03 -4.22
C GLY A 142 10.90 -22.90 -3.55
N GLY A 143 10.77 -23.36 -2.31
CA GLY A 143 9.62 -23.11 -1.45
C GLY A 143 9.63 -21.69 -0.91
N PHE A 144 8.46 -21.04 -1.01
CA PHE A 144 8.23 -19.60 -0.84
C PHE A 144 8.86 -18.78 -1.96
N SER A 145 7.99 -18.22 -2.81
CA SER A 145 8.35 -16.95 -3.42
C SER A 145 8.73 -16.05 -2.23
N VAL A 146 10.01 -15.70 -2.12
CA VAL A 146 10.36 -14.36 -1.64
C VAL A 146 9.37 -13.41 -2.31
N ASP A 147 8.63 -12.66 -1.49
CA ASP A 147 7.90 -11.42 -1.80
C ASP A 147 7.89 -11.14 -3.31
N PRO A 148 6.70 -11.19 -3.96
CA PRO A 148 6.52 -11.48 -5.39
C PRO A 148 7.68 -10.89 -6.14
N GLU A 149 8.54 -11.77 -6.70
CA GLU A 149 9.83 -11.44 -7.29
C GLU A 149 9.79 -9.98 -7.65
N LYS A 150 10.38 -9.12 -6.77
CA LYS A 150 10.52 -7.67 -7.00
C LYS A 150 10.65 -7.62 -8.50
N LYS A 151 9.63 -7.11 -9.23
CA LYS A 151 9.82 -6.91 -10.66
C LYS A 151 11.14 -6.19 -10.66
N LYS A 152 12.17 -6.84 -11.19
CA LYS A 152 13.54 -6.42 -11.02
C LYS A 152 13.60 -5.20 -11.91
N ALA A 153 13.04 -4.08 -11.44
CA ALA A 153 13.60 -2.76 -11.58
C ALA A 153 15.08 -3.05 -11.33
N ALA A 154 15.80 -3.02 -12.45
CA ALA A 154 17.07 -3.71 -12.67
C ALA A 154 17.87 -3.78 -11.38
N ALA A 155 18.09 -4.99 -10.82
CA ALA A 155 18.55 -5.24 -9.43
C ALA A 155 19.02 -3.96 -8.80
N ASP A 156 18.09 -3.22 -8.19
CA ASP A 156 18.49 -1.97 -7.57
C ASP A 156 19.54 -2.36 -6.54
N ASP A 157 20.78 -1.95 -6.80
CA ASP A 157 21.95 -2.31 -6.01
C ASP A 157 21.65 -1.99 -4.53
N GLU A 158 21.38 -3.03 -3.73
CA GLU A 158 21.14 -2.89 -2.29
C GLU A 158 22.47 -2.75 -1.53
N THR A 159 23.61 -2.85 -2.23
CA THR A 159 24.94 -2.66 -1.63
C THR A 159 25.05 -1.26 -1.06
N GLY A 160 25.40 -1.18 0.23
CA GLY A 160 25.56 0.08 0.96
C GLY A 160 24.27 0.66 1.55
N PHE A 161 23.11 0.02 1.36
CA PHE A 161 21.89 0.42 2.06
C PHE A 161 21.86 -0.11 3.50
N THR A 162 21.51 0.79 4.42
CA THR A 162 21.24 0.48 5.84
C THR A 162 19.74 0.63 6.10
N THR A 163 19.13 -0.39 6.69
CA THR A 163 17.71 -0.35 7.10
C THR A 163 17.53 0.57 8.30
N ILE A 164 16.62 1.54 8.21
CA ILE A 164 16.33 2.52 9.28
C ILE A 164 14.97 2.30 9.97
N PHE A 165 14.20 1.32 9.50
CA PHE A 165 13.00 0.84 10.18
C PHE A 165 13.01 -0.68 10.24
N ASN A 166 12.90 -1.24 11.45
CA ASN A 166 13.04 -2.67 11.71
C ASN A 166 11.76 -3.49 11.39
N GLY A 167 10.67 -2.85 10.96
CA GLY A 167 9.39 -3.51 10.68
C GLY A 167 8.59 -3.91 11.91
N LYS A 168 8.99 -3.52 13.13
CA LYS A 168 8.39 -4.01 14.37
C LYS A 168 8.09 -2.90 15.38
N THR A 169 9.05 -2.02 15.62
CA THR A 169 8.99 -1.01 16.69
C THR A 169 9.40 0.37 16.17
N LEU A 170 8.97 1.40 16.87
CA LEU A 170 9.29 2.80 16.57
C LEU A 170 10.48 3.31 17.42
N ASP A 171 11.35 2.42 17.90
CA ASP A 171 12.37 2.77 18.91
C ASP A 171 13.39 3.80 18.42
N GLN A 172 13.67 3.83 17.11
CA GLN A 172 14.55 4.81 16.48
C GLN A 172 13.81 6.05 15.95
N TRP A 173 12.52 6.17 16.27
CA TRP A 173 11.63 7.15 15.69
C TRP A 173 10.92 7.94 16.79
N ASP A 174 11.24 9.23 16.87
CA ASP A 174 10.57 10.14 17.79
C ASP A 174 9.22 10.58 17.19
N HIS A 175 8.14 10.37 17.94
CA HIS A 175 6.79 10.55 17.44
C HIS A 175 5.81 10.96 18.53
N ARG A 176 4.73 11.60 18.09
CA ARG A 176 3.59 11.90 18.93
C ARG A 176 2.83 10.61 19.25
N LYS A 177 2.60 10.35 20.55
CA LYS A 177 1.80 9.21 21.01
C LYS A 177 0.39 9.26 20.42
N GLY A 178 -0.07 8.15 19.87
CA GLY A 178 -1.41 8.02 19.28
C GLY A 178 -1.51 8.42 17.80
N ALA A 179 -0.53 9.12 17.25
CA ALA A 179 -0.50 9.52 15.84
C ALA A 179 0.01 8.41 14.90
N TRP A 180 0.89 7.55 15.42
CA TRP A 180 1.60 6.53 14.66
C TRP A 180 1.47 5.15 15.30
N THR A 181 1.44 4.12 14.47
CA THR A 181 1.45 2.72 14.89
C THR A 181 2.22 1.86 13.89
N VAL A 182 2.57 0.63 14.27
CA VAL A 182 3.10 -0.37 13.33
C VAL A 182 2.01 -1.40 13.05
N VAL A 183 1.65 -1.56 11.78
CA VAL A 183 0.67 -2.54 11.30
C VAL A 183 1.30 -3.32 10.15
N ASP A 184 1.31 -4.64 10.24
CA ASP A 184 1.83 -5.55 9.19
C ASP A 184 3.23 -5.17 8.67
N GLY A 185 4.13 -4.78 9.58
CA GLY A 185 5.49 -4.40 9.23
C GLY A 185 5.65 -3.01 8.63
N ALA A 186 4.64 -2.14 8.74
CA ALA A 186 4.65 -0.78 8.22
C ALA A 186 4.34 0.27 9.29
N ILE A 187 5.10 1.37 9.29
CA ILE A 187 4.77 2.59 10.04
C ILE A 187 3.53 3.21 9.40
N SER A 188 2.44 3.31 10.16
CA SER A 188 1.14 3.74 9.65
C SER A 188 0.61 4.94 10.44
N CYS A 189 0.06 5.93 9.73
CA CYS A 189 -0.75 6.98 10.35
C CYS A 189 -2.01 6.35 10.94
N THR A 190 -2.38 6.70 12.18
CA THR A 190 -3.62 6.21 12.79
C THR A 190 -4.86 6.90 12.23
N GLY A 191 -4.69 8.10 11.65
CA GLY A 191 -5.77 8.95 11.16
C GLY A 191 -6.59 9.63 12.27
N LEU A 192 -6.19 9.47 13.53
CA LEU A 192 -6.92 10.00 14.70
C LEU A 192 -6.54 11.44 15.04
N GLU A 193 -5.36 11.90 14.60
CA GLU A 193 -4.90 13.25 14.89
C GLU A 193 -5.62 14.31 14.07
N MET A 194 -5.87 15.46 14.70
CA MET A 194 -6.46 16.63 14.03
C MET A 194 -5.41 17.63 13.54
N THR A 195 -4.21 17.58 14.13
CA THR A 195 -3.10 18.49 13.83
C THR A 195 -1.97 17.74 13.15
N ARG A 196 -1.31 18.44 12.23
CA ARG A 196 -0.11 17.91 11.58
C ARG A 196 0.98 17.58 12.60
N ASN A 197 1.64 16.47 12.41
CA ASN A 197 2.77 16.01 13.20
C ASN A 197 3.68 15.14 12.33
N TRP A 198 4.89 14.89 12.80
CA TRP A 198 5.84 14.03 12.12
C TRP A 198 6.42 12.99 13.06
N ILE A 199 6.73 11.83 12.49
CA ILE A 199 7.60 10.83 13.08
C ILE A 199 9.00 11.01 12.52
N ILE A 200 9.98 11.32 13.38
CA ILE A 200 11.32 11.74 13.01
C ILE A 200 12.30 10.61 13.30
N TRP A 201 13.06 10.19 12.29
CA TRP A 201 14.12 9.21 12.49
C TRP A 201 15.28 9.85 13.26
N ARG A 202 15.71 9.22 14.35
CA ARG A 202 16.76 9.71 15.26
C ARG A 202 18.14 9.12 14.98
N GLY A 203 18.32 8.41 13.88
CA GLY A 203 19.61 7.81 13.54
C GLY A 203 20.59 8.73 12.82
N GLY A 204 20.22 9.96 12.45
CA GLY A 204 21.17 10.93 11.90
C GLY A 204 20.55 12.11 11.15
N LYS A 205 21.43 12.92 10.56
CA LYS A 205 21.11 14.04 9.66
C LYS A 205 21.87 13.86 8.35
N PRO A 206 21.42 12.95 7.45
CA PRO A 206 22.18 12.61 6.26
C PRO A 206 22.28 13.80 5.30
N SER A 207 23.44 13.92 4.64
CA SER A 207 23.69 14.92 3.59
C SER A 207 23.33 14.35 2.23
N ASP A 208 24.28 13.67 1.56
CA ASP A 208 24.10 13.04 0.26
C ASP A 208 23.74 11.56 0.44
N PHE A 209 22.61 11.14 -0.14
CA PHE A 209 22.05 9.82 0.08
C PHE A 209 21.02 9.40 -0.97
N VAL A 210 20.77 8.10 -1.03
CA VAL A 210 19.53 7.52 -1.59
C VAL A 210 18.68 6.99 -0.43
N LEU A 211 17.48 7.53 -0.28
CA LEU A 211 16.45 6.99 0.63
C LEU A 211 15.48 6.18 -0.21
N ARG A 212 15.32 4.91 0.12
CA ARG A 212 14.37 4.00 -0.53
C ARG A 212 13.37 3.48 0.49
N LEU A 213 12.10 3.55 0.15
CA LEU A 213 11.01 3.03 0.96
C LEU A 213 9.82 2.66 0.09
N ASP A 214 8.89 1.89 0.65
CA ASP A 214 7.59 1.67 0.03
C ASP A 214 6.53 2.44 0.79
N PHE A 215 5.58 3.05 0.07
CA PHE A 215 4.42 3.71 0.65
C PHE A 215 3.11 3.16 0.09
N LYS A 216 2.06 3.18 0.90
CA LYS A 216 0.67 2.94 0.49
C LYS A 216 -0.19 4.11 0.95
N TYR A 217 -0.84 4.77 0.00
CA TYR A 217 -1.74 5.89 0.24
C TYR A 217 -3.20 5.46 0.10
N GLU A 218 -4.00 5.66 1.14
CA GLU A 218 -5.44 5.41 1.14
C GLU A 218 -6.24 6.73 1.13
N ALA A 219 -5.90 7.66 2.03
CA ALA A 219 -6.58 8.94 2.18
C ALA A 219 -5.73 10.01 2.88
N GLY A 220 -6.12 11.29 2.72
CA GLY A 220 -5.56 12.43 3.44
C GLY A 220 -4.34 13.05 2.75
N ASN A 221 -3.39 13.54 3.56
CA ASN A 221 -2.11 14.06 3.08
C ASN A 221 -0.99 13.58 4.02
N SER A 222 0.13 13.18 3.44
CA SER A 222 1.33 12.72 4.11
C SER A 222 2.53 13.11 3.23
N GLY A 223 3.73 12.73 3.67
CA GLY A 223 4.93 13.01 2.90
C GLY A 223 6.17 12.56 3.64
N VAL A 224 7.27 12.51 2.90
CA VAL A 224 8.59 12.16 3.40
C VAL A 224 9.43 13.42 3.39
N GLN A 225 9.79 13.91 4.57
CA GLN A 225 10.70 15.03 4.74
C GLN A 225 12.14 14.54 4.66
N VAL A 226 12.97 15.32 3.97
CA VAL A 226 14.39 15.04 3.77
C VAL A 226 15.19 16.33 3.90
N ARG A 227 16.37 16.25 4.52
CA ARG A 227 17.23 17.41 4.79
C ARG A 227 16.48 18.57 5.48
N SER A 228 15.58 18.21 6.38
CA SER A 228 14.71 19.18 7.06
C SER A 228 15.28 19.58 8.42
N ASP A 229 14.98 20.80 8.83
CA ASP A 229 15.29 21.32 10.15
C ASP A 229 14.26 20.80 11.16
N ASP A 230 14.71 20.14 12.22
CA ASP A 230 13.86 19.76 13.36
C ASP A 230 13.57 20.99 14.22
N GLN A 231 12.30 21.32 14.39
CA GLN A 231 11.83 22.47 15.16
C GLN A 231 11.39 22.08 16.59
N GLY A 232 11.55 20.82 16.98
CA GLY A 232 10.97 20.27 18.21
C GLY A 232 9.47 20.00 18.07
N ASP A 233 8.87 19.44 19.13
CA ASP A 233 7.43 19.16 19.23
C ASP A 233 6.84 18.43 18.00
N HIS A 234 7.62 17.50 17.45
CA HIS A 234 7.27 16.72 16.28
C HIS A 234 6.95 17.59 15.05
N GLN A 235 7.56 18.77 14.93
CA GLN A 235 7.45 19.68 13.78
C GLN A 235 8.79 19.75 13.02
N VAL A 236 8.73 19.66 11.70
CA VAL A 236 9.92 19.76 10.82
C VAL A 236 9.69 20.78 9.70
N TYR A 237 10.78 21.41 9.27
CA TYR A 237 10.78 22.46 8.25
C TYR A 237 11.84 22.19 7.18
N GLY A 238 11.42 21.96 5.93
CA GLY A 238 12.36 21.69 4.85
C GLY A 238 11.69 21.04 3.64
N TYR A 239 12.45 20.26 2.88
CA TYR A 239 11.96 19.59 1.68
C TYR A 239 11.08 18.40 2.02
N GLN A 240 9.96 18.28 1.31
CA GLN A 240 9.02 17.19 1.45
C GLN A 240 8.69 16.59 0.08
N VAL A 241 8.83 15.28 -0.03
CA VAL A 241 8.19 14.52 -1.10
C VAL A 241 6.77 14.20 -0.66
N GLU A 242 5.78 14.75 -1.37
CA GLU A 242 4.37 14.65 -0.99
C GLU A 242 3.80 13.26 -1.33
N VAL A 243 3.11 12.66 -0.36
CA VAL A 243 2.39 11.39 -0.47
C VAL A 243 0.91 11.65 -0.24
N ALA A 244 0.18 11.84 -1.33
CA ALA A 244 -1.22 12.23 -1.32
C ALA A 244 -1.91 11.73 -2.61
N ALA A 245 -3.13 12.23 -2.88
CA ALA A 245 -3.77 12.01 -4.16
C ALA A 245 -2.84 12.41 -5.31
N GLN A 246 -2.72 11.54 -6.33
CA GLN A 246 -1.67 11.63 -7.35
C GLN A 246 -1.55 13.01 -8.02
N LYS A 247 -2.66 13.71 -8.20
CA LYS A 247 -2.74 15.03 -8.82
C LYS A 247 -1.94 16.12 -8.09
N VAL A 248 -1.64 15.93 -6.80
CA VAL A 248 -0.90 16.88 -5.94
C VAL A 248 0.48 16.35 -5.49
N MET A 249 0.88 15.13 -5.90
CA MET A 249 2.21 14.61 -5.56
C MET A 249 3.31 15.40 -6.26
N GLY A 250 4.49 15.44 -5.62
CA GLY A 250 5.66 16.13 -6.13
C GLY A 250 6.66 16.47 -5.03
N LEU A 251 7.63 17.33 -5.36
CA LEU A 251 8.54 17.95 -4.42
C LEU A 251 7.99 19.29 -3.93
N TRP A 252 7.95 19.44 -2.62
CA TRP A 252 7.43 20.58 -1.88
C TRP A 252 8.49 21.07 -0.90
N HIS A 253 8.36 22.30 -0.43
CA HIS A 253 9.09 22.78 0.74
C HIS A 253 8.08 23.30 1.76
N HIS A 254 8.27 22.89 3.01
CA HIS A 254 7.22 22.87 4.00
C HIS A 254 6.54 24.22 4.24
N SER A 255 5.23 24.16 4.49
CA SER A 255 4.27 25.27 4.52
C SER A 255 4.30 26.19 5.76
N LEU A 256 5.31 26.07 6.64
CA LEU A 256 5.48 27.03 7.76
C LEU A 256 5.87 28.43 7.27
N LEU A 257 6.17 28.59 5.98
CA LEU A 257 6.21 29.89 5.35
C LEU A 257 4.84 30.58 5.49
N GLY A 258 4.84 31.72 6.17
CA GLY A 258 3.66 32.56 6.32
C GLY A 258 3.02 32.85 4.97
N ALA A 259 1.69 32.97 4.92
CA ALA A 259 0.94 33.10 3.67
C ALA A 259 1.37 34.29 2.78
N LYS A 260 2.01 35.30 3.38
CA LYS A 260 2.52 36.50 2.71
C LYS A 260 4.02 36.44 2.37
N SER A 261 4.73 35.38 2.75
CA SER A 261 6.16 35.25 2.42
C SER A 261 6.34 35.16 0.90
N PRO A 262 7.21 35.97 0.28
CA PRO A 262 7.50 35.88 -1.14
C PRO A 262 8.11 34.51 -1.50
N ASP A 263 8.91 33.94 -0.59
CA ASP A 263 9.54 32.63 -0.78
C ASP A 263 8.49 31.52 -0.86
N ARG A 264 7.30 31.68 -0.24
CA ARG A 264 6.22 30.69 -0.30
C ARG A 264 5.79 30.37 -1.73
N LYS A 265 5.77 31.35 -2.64
CA LYS A 265 5.38 31.12 -4.04
C LYS A 265 6.34 30.19 -4.76
N VAL A 266 7.62 30.28 -4.43
CA VAL A 266 8.69 29.45 -5.01
C VAL A 266 8.74 28.08 -4.33
N ARG A 267 8.54 28.06 -3.02
CA ARG A 267 8.84 26.94 -2.13
C ARG A 267 7.67 25.99 -1.90
N HIS A 268 6.43 26.49 -1.86
CA HIS A 268 5.29 25.68 -1.45
C HIS A 268 5.10 24.45 -2.35
N LEU A 269 5.13 24.63 -3.67
CA LEU A 269 5.12 23.54 -4.65
C LEU A 269 6.34 23.73 -5.56
N MET A 270 7.37 22.92 -5.36
CA MET A 270 8.64 23.09 -6.09
C MET A 270 8.56 22.42 -7.46
N ALA A 271 8.24 21.13 -7.54
CA ALA A 271 8.09 20.42 -8.80
C ALA A 271 6.95 19.41 -8.72
N THR A 272 6.20 19.25 -9.83
CA THR A 272 5.16 18.22 -9.98
C THR A 272 5.59 17.16 -11.00
N ALA A 273 4.72 16.17 -11.23
CA ALA A 273 4.98 15.07 -12.15
C ALA A 273 5.50 15.54 -13.53
N GLY A 274 6.63 14.99 -13.96
CA GLY A 274 7.27 15.26 -15.24
C GLY A 274 8.02 16.59 -15.30
N GLN A 275 8.25 17.25 -14.15
CA GLN A 275 8.97 18.52 -14.10
C GLN A 275 10.40 18.36 -13.58
N GLU A 276 11.31 19.09 -14.22
CA GLU A 276 12.61 19.43 -13.68
C GLU A 276 12.63 20.93 -13.37
N VAL A 277 13.12 21.27 -12.17
CA VAL A 277 13.10 22.64 -11.67
C VAL A 277 14.49 23.03 -11.22
N THR A 278 14.89 24.25 -11.58
CA THR A 278 16.10 24.88 -11.06
C THR A 278 15.68 26.10 -10.26
N ILE A 279 16.21 26.23 -9.04
CA ILE A 279 16.13 27.43 -8.24
C ILE A 279 17.53 28.01 -8.16
N SER A 280 17.72 29.21 -8.72
CA SER A 280 19.01 29.88 -8.77
C SER A 280 19.42 30.43 -7.39
N SER A 281 20.66 30.90 -7.29
CA SER A 281 21.23 31.37 -6.02
C SER A 281 20.53 32.57 -5.37
N ASP A 282 19.76 33.34 -6.14
CA ASP A 282 18.91 34.44 -5.72
C ASP A 282 17.44 34.02 -5.47
N GLY A 283 17.10 32.75 -5.73
CA GLY A 283 15.78 32.18 -5.46
C GLY A 283 14.80 32.26 -6.64
N GLU A 284 15.27 32.58 -7.85
CA GLU A 284 14.44 32.53 -9.06
C GLU A 284 14.17 31.08 -9.47
N LYS A 285 12.90 30.77 -9.77
CA LYS A 285 12.45 29.42 -10.12
C LYS A 285 12.23 29.29 -11.62
N LYS A 286 12.95 28.35 -12.25
CA LYS A 286 12.72 27.93 -13.63
C LYS A 286 12.15 26.51 -13.66
N VAL A 287 11.09 26.30 -14.43
CA VAL A 287 10.41 25.01 -14.57
C VAL A 287 10.52 24.52 -16.01
N VAL A 288 10.91 23.27 -16.19
CA VAL A 288 10.93 22.57 -17.48
C VAL A 288 10.04 21.32 -17.38
N GLN A 289 9.08 21.18 -18.28
CA GLN A 289 8.25 19.97 -18.39
C GLN A 289 8.94 19.00 -19.35
N VAL A 290 9.53 17.92 -18.83
CA VAL A 290 10.31 16.95 -19.62
C VAL A 290 9.50 15.73 -20.05
N ALA A 291 8.37 15.47 -19.39
CA ALA A 291 7.43 14.41 -19.72
C ALA A 291 6.00 14.85 -19.39
N THR A 292 4.98 14.19 -19.95
CA THR A 292 3.59 14.58 -19.65
C THR A 292 3.19 14.18 -18.23
N LYS A 293 2.35 14.98 -17.57
CA LYS A 293 1.91 14.71 -16.19
C LYS A 293 1.18 13.38 -16.10
N GLU A 294 0.34 13.10 -17.10
CA GLU A 294 -0.52 11.92 -17.19
C GLU A 294 0.32 10.64 -17.30
N GLU A 295 1.35 10.65 -18.14
CA GLU A 295 2.29 9.54 -18.30
C GLU A 295 3.03 9.21 -17.00
N ILE A 296 3.53 10.24 -16.32
CA ILE A 296 4.28 10.05 -15.06
C ILE A 296 3.35 9.56 -13.94
N VAL A 297 2.16 10.14 -13.81
CA VAL A 297 1.18 9.74 -12.79
C VAL A 297 0.66 8.31 -13.02
N ALA A 298 0.55 7.85 -14.26
CA ALA A 298 0.08 6.49 -14.59
C ALA A 298 0.97 5.39 -13.99
N HIS A 299 2.24 5.69 -13.68
CA HIS A 299 3.16 4.75 -13.03
C HIS A 299 2.89 4.58 -11.53
N CYS A 300 2.09 5.45 -10.91
CA CYS A 300 1.73 5.35 -9.51
C CYS A 300 0.49 4.45 -9.33
N ARG A 301 0.58 3.44 -8.46
CA ARG A 301 -0.55 2.56 -8.12
C ARG A 301 -1.47 3.28 -7.14
N GLN A 302 -2.77 3.26 -7.40
CA GLN A 302 -3.77 3.76 -6.46
C GLN A 302 -4.07 2.70 -5.39
N LYS A 303 -4.14 3.10 -4.11
CA LYS A 303 -4.43 2.23 -2.95
C LYS A 303 -3.51 1.00 -2.80
N GLY A 304 -2.41 0.96 -3.54
CA GLY A 304 -1.42 -0.12 -3.53
C GLY A 304 -0.05 0.39 -3.09
N TRP A 305 0.85 -0.57 -2.85
CA TRP A 305 2.24 -0.26 -2.53
C TRP A 305 2.98 0.33 -3.74
N ASN A 306 3.71 1.40 -3.49
CA ASN A 306 4.59 2.08 -4.43
C ASN A 306 5.98 2.20 -3.84
N THR A 307 7.01 1.92 -4.62
CA THR A 307 8.40 2.17 -4.20
C THR A 307 8.72 3.63 -4.49
N LEU A 308 9.19 4.34 -3.47
CA LEU A 308 9.69 5.70 -3.53
C LEU A 308 11.20 5.67 -3.36
N GLU A 309 11.91 6.32 -4.26
CA GLU A 309 13.33 6.67 -4.07
C GLU A 309 13.47 8.18 -4.07
N ILE A 310 14.21 8.68 -3.08
CA ILE A 310 14.61 10.07 -2.97
C ILE A 310 16.13 10.08 -3.05
N ILE A 311 16.65 10.62 -4.15
CA ILE A 311 18.09 10.79 -4.35
C ILE A 311 18.41 12.24 -4.03
N ALA A 312 19.23 12.43 -3.01
CA ALA A 312 19.72 13.71 -2.57
C ALA A 312 21.23 13.77 -2.82
N GLU A 313 21.66 14.56 -3.80
CA GLU A 313 23.05 14.64 -4.23
C GLU A 313 23.43 16.11 -4.42
N GLY A 314 24.39 16.61 -3.64
CA GLY A 314 24.76 18.01 -3.62
C GLY A 314 23.56 18.92 -3.41
N ASN A 315 23.19 19.69 -4.44
CA ASN A 315 22.06 20.62 -4.41
C ASN A 315 20.75 20.07 -4.99
N THR A 316 20.74 18.80 -5.40
CA THR A 316 19.67 18.23 -6.22
C THR A 316 18.90 17.15 -5.46
N LEU A 317 17.57 17.23 -5.56
CA LEU A 317 16.63 16.22 -5.10
C LEU A 317 15.93 15.62 -6.32
N THR A 318 16.00 14.30 -6.45
CA THR A 318 15.26 13.55 -7.46
C THR A 318 14.28 12.61 -6.77
N GLN A 319 13.00 12.77 -7.08
CA GLN A 319 11.93 11.88 -6.66
C GLN A 319 11.70 10.83 -7.76
N LYS A 320 11.80 9.56 -7.43
CA LYS A 320 11.36 8.45 -8.30
C LYS A 320 10.23 7.67 -7.66
N ILE A 321 9.22 7.31 -8.45
CA ILE A 321 8.17 6.38 -8.02
C ILE A 321 8.15 5.19 -8.98
N ASN A 322 8.22 3.98 -8.42
CA ASN A 322 8.27 2.72 -9.16
C ASN A 322 9.34 2.71 -10.27
N GLY A 323 10.51 3.30 -9.99
CA GLY A 323 11.66 3.40 -10.90
C GLY A 323 11.61 4.56 -11.90
N VAL A 324 10.49 5.28 -12.03
CA VAL A 324 10.34 6.40 -12.96
C VAL A 324 10.62 7.72 -12.23
N VAL A 325 11.42 8.61 -12.85
CA VAL A 325 11.64 9.96 -12.32
C VAL A 325 10.32 10.73 -12.35
N PHE A 326 9.78 10.98 -11.16
CA PHE A 326 8.52 11.68 -10.98
C PHE A 326 8.72 13.19 -11.05
N SER A 327 9.71 13.70 -10.31
CA SER A 327 10.09 15.11 -10.35
C SER A 327 11.54 15.31 -9.89
N LYS A 328 12.14 16.42 -10.30
CA LYS A 328 13.52 16.77 -9.94
C LYS A 328 13.63 18.26 -9.62
N VAL A 329 14.39 18.60 -8.59
CA VAL A 329 14.70 19.98 -8.21
C VAL A 329 16.19 20.12 -7.96
N SER A 330 16.84 21.10 -8.59
CA SER A 330 18.18 21.59 -8.23
C SER A 330 18.05 22.97 -7.58
N ASP A 331 18.58 23.14 -6.37
CA ASP A 331 18.32 24.32 -5.54
C ASP A 331 19.61 24.95 -5.01
N ASP A 332 20.02 26.03 -5.66
CA ASP A 332 21.21 26.82 -5.36
C ASP A 332 20.94 28.01 -4.43
N ASP A 333 19.68 28.22 -4.00
CA ASP A 333 19.30 29.35 -3.15
C ASP A 333 20.10 29.34 -1.83
N LYS A 334 20.84 30.42 -1.60
CA LYS A 334 21.74 30.54 -0.44
C LYS A 334 21.00 30.66 0.90
N ARG A 335 19.71 30.99 0.89
CA ARG A 335 18.90 31.24 2.10
C ARG A 335 18.18 29.99 2.55
N MET A 336 17.56 29.30 1.59
CA MET A 336 16.56 28.27 1.85
C MET A 336 17.03 26.86 1.51
N SER A 337 18.10 26.74 0.72
CA SER A 337 18.61 25.43 0.36
C SER A 337 19.18 24.71 1.59
N ARG A 338 19.03 23.39 1.64
CA ARG A 338 19.60 22.53 2.68
C ARG A 338 20.42 21.41 2.05
N ARG A 339 21.56 21.11 2.68
CA ARG A 339 22.48 20.05 2.25
C ARG A 339 22.38 18.81 3.12
N GLU A 340 21.99 18.97 4.38
CA GLU A 340 21.75 17.90 5.34
C GLU A 340 20.54 18.22 6.22
N GLY A 341 20.05 17.24 6.96
CA GLY A 341 18.97 17.42 7.93
C GLY A 341 18.23 16.13 8.21
N VAL A 342 17.15 16.19 8.98
CA VAL A 342 16.45 14.97 9.42
C VAL A 342 15.64 14.34 8.30
N ILE A 343 15.36 13.04 8.46
CA ILE A 343 14.33 12.31 7.72
C ILE A 343 13.12 12.16 8.62
N ALA A 344 11.93 12.46 8.10
CA ALA A 344 10.69 12.32 8.85
C ALA A 344 9.51 11.94 7.95
N LEU A 345 8.49 11.30 8.53
CA LEU A 345 7.24 10.99 7.82
C LEU A 345 6.12 11.86 8.41
N GLN A 346 5.23 12.35 7.56
CA GLN A 346 4.17 13.26 7.95
C GLN A 346 2.84 12.55 8.20
N ASP A 347 2.20 12.88 9.32
CA ASP A 347 0.77 12.73 9.50
C ASP A 347 0.19 14.15 9.47
N HIS A 348 -0.51 14.51 8.38
CA HIS A 348 -1.11 15.84 8.26
C HIS A 348 -2.37 15.99 9.14
N GLY A 349 -2.76 14.94 9.86
CA GLY A 349 -4.01 14.81 10.59
C GLY A 349 -5.21 14.72 9.65
N LYS A 350 -6.41 14.91 10.22
CA LYS A 350 -7.69 14.95 9.50
C LYS A 350 -7.97 13.66 8.72
N GLY A 351 -7.74 12.50 9.36
CA GLY A 351 -7.99 11.21 8.75
C GLY A 351 -6.91 10.76 7.77
N CYS A 352 -5.65 11.17 7.97
CA CYS A 352 -4.53 10.68 7.16
C CYS A 352 -4.37 9.17 7.32
N GLN A 353 -4.41 8.45 6.20
CA GLN A 353 -4.25 7.00 6.13
C GLN A 353 -3.17 6.67 5.11
N VAL A 354 -1.93 6.65 5.57
CA VAL A 354 -0.74 6.31 4.79
C VAL A 354 0.13 5.36 5.60
N ALA A 355 0.72 4.38 4.92
CA ALA A 355 1.63 3.42 5.52
C ALA A 355 2.96 3.40 4.79
N PHE A 356 4.06 3.17 5.52
CA PHE A 356 5.43 3.18 5.03
C PHE A 356 6.18 1.93 5.51
N ARG A 357 6.90 1.24 4.62
CA ARG A 357 7.71 0.05 4.97
C ARG A 357 9.00 -0.01 4.16
N ASN A 358 9.85 -0.99 4.47
CA ASN A 358 11.10 -1.23 3.76
C ASN A 358 12.02 0.01 3.69
N ILE A 359 12.03 0.83 4.75
CA ILE A 359 12.71 2.12 4.80
C ILE A 359 14.22 1.90 5.03
N ARG A 360 15.03 2.32 4.05
CA ARG A 360 16.47 2.14 4.04
C ARG A 360 17.19 3.28 3.34
N ILE A 361 18.41 3.56 3.78
CA ILE A 361 19.22 4.68 3.30
C ILE A 361 20.62 4.22 2.90
N LYS A 362 21.16 4.78 1.82
CA LYS A 362 22.56 4.66 1.41
C LYS A 362 23.15 6.05 1.33
N GLU A 363 24.05 6.38 2.24
CA GLU A 363 24.82 7.64 2.24
C GLU A 363 26.09 7.48 1.41
N PHE A 364 26.59 8.55 0.78
CA PHE A 364 27.80 8.51 -0.03
C PHE A 364 28.56 9.84 -0.07
#